data_AF-A0A398CJ65-F1
#
_entry.id   AF-A0A398CJ65-F1
#
_cell.length_a   1.000
_cell.length_b   1.000
_cell.length_c   1.000
_cell.angle_alpha   90.00
_cell.angle_beta   90.00
_cell.angle_gamma   90.00
#
_symmetry.space_group_name_H-M   'P 1'
#
loop_
_entity.id
_entity.type
_entity.pdbx_description
1 polymer ?
#
loop_
_entity_poly.entity_id
_entity_poly.type
_entity_poly.pdbx_seq_one_letter_code
_entity_poly.pdbx_strand_id
1 'polypeptide(L)'
;MNPKQWLLSSTMAVAIAIGSSTTWSDDAKASPLTSKEAKLPTTISNIAAPTQDHLLHLLGATEDELYDALYNEKSLAELAASKQVEVSQIIELQVAEMTEQLEARLSSGSLSPAAYEAQKSELTEIITNSVYGGSQG
;
A
#
# COMPACT_ATOMS: atom_id res chain seq x y z
N MET A 1 -33.71 -17.24 -26.95
CA MET A 1 -33.83 -16.79 -25.54
C MET A 1 -34.08 -18.01 -24.67
N ASN A 2 -33.23 -18.23 -23.65
CA ASN A 2 -33.54 -18.88 -22.37
C ASN A 2 -32.24 -19.04 -21.55
N PRO A 3 -31.95 -18.20 -20.53
CA PRO A 3 -30.99 -18.55 -19.50
C PRO A 3 -31.71 -19.15 -18.28
N LYS A 4 -31.37 -20.41 -17.97
CA LYS A 4 -31.82 -21.14 -16.78
C LYS A 4 -31.11 -20.57 -15.54
N GLN A 5 -31.88 -20.01 -14.62
CA GLN A 5 -31.45 -19.69 -13.27
C GLN A 5 -31.41 -20.98 -12.43
N TRP A 6 -30.22 -21.48 -12.15
CA TRP A 6 -29.97 -22.48 -11.11
C TRP A 6 -28.84 -21.91 -10.23
N LEU A 7 -29.15 -21.32 -9.07
CA LEU A 7 -29.38 -22.00 -7.78
C LEU A 7 -28.06 -22.39 -7.12
N LEU A 8 -27.53 -21.51 -6.26
CA LEU A 8 -26.71 -21.89 -5.10
C LEU A 8 -26.62 -20.75 -4.07
N SER A 9 -27.74 -20.44 -3.40
CA SER A 9 -27.71 -19.67 -2.16
C SER A 9 -27.13 -20.57 -1.05
N SER A 10 -25.83 -20.44 -0.77
CA SER A 10 -25.20 -21.08 0.38
C SER A 10 -25.37 -20.18 1.60
N THR A 11 -26.32 -20.52 2.46
CA THR A 11 -26.44 -19.98 3.82
C THR A 11 -25.24 -20.45 4.63
N MET A 12 -24.29 -19.55 4.91
CA MET A 12 -23.24 -19.82 5.90
C MET A 12 -23.80 -19.48 7.29
N ALA A 13 -23.93 -20.49 8.16
CA ALA A 13 -24.27 -20.28 9.57
C ALA A 13 -23.02 -19.80 10.33
N VAL A 14 -23.08 -18.62 10.95
CA VAL A 14 -22.03 -18.09 11.83
C VAL A 14 -22.41 -18.41 13.28
N ALA A 15 -21.60 -19.22 13.95
CA ALA A 15 -21.69 -19.43 15.39
C ALA A 15 -20.88 -18.34 16.10
N ILE A 16 -21.57 -17.41 16.76
CA ILE A 16 -20.95 -16.39 17.62
C ILE A 16 -20.74 -17.01 19.01
N ALA A 17 -19.53 -17.47 19.30
CA ALA A 17 -19.13 -17.81 20.66
C ALA A 17 -18.73 -16.51 21.39
N ILE A 18 -19.65 -15.96 22.19
CA ILE A 18 -19.36 -14.87 23.13
C ILE A 18 -18.71 -15.49 24.36
N GLY A 19 -17.38 -15.54 24.38
CA GLY A 19 -16.59 -15.84 25.57
C GLY A 19 -16.30 -14.57 26.35
N SER A 20 -17.21 -14.18 27.22
CA SER A 20 -17.03 -13.09 28.18
C SER A 20 -16.24 -13.56 29.40
N SER A 21 -15.04 -13.01 29.62
CA SER A 21 -14.51 -12.82 30.97
C SER A 21 -13.39 -11.77 30.95
N THR A 22 -13.59 -10.56 31.47
CA THR A 22 -13.23 -10.16 32.86
C THR A 22 -11.79 -10.59 33.22
N THR A 23 -10.83 -9.76 33.64
CA THR A 23 -10.85 -8.48 34.37
C THR A 23 -9.39 -8.16 34.81
N TRP A 24 -9.05 -6.89 35.05
CA TRP A 24 -8.04 -6.34 36.00
C TRP A 24 -6.81 -7.18 36.46
N SER A 25 -5.59 -6.71 36.21
CA SER A 25 -4.49 -6.70 37.21
C SER A 25 -3.32 -5.87 36.69
N ASP A 26 -2.99 -4.85 37.47
CA ASP A 26 -1.74 -4.10 37.48
C ASP A 26 -0.69 -4.94 38.24
N ASP A 27 0.59 -4.92 37.84
CA ASP A 27 1.74 -4.87 38.75
C ASP A 27 3.07 -4.96 37.98
N ALA A 28 3.88 -3.92 38.12
CA ALA A 28 5.24 -3.83 37.59
C ALA A 28 6.25 -4.60 38.44
N LYS A 29 7.08 -5.49 37.85
CA LYS A 29 8.43 -5.84 38.37
C LYS A 29 9.39 -6.32 37.26
N ALA A 30 10.59 -5.73 37.29
CA ALA A 30 11.72 -5.93 36.40
C ALA A 30 12.58 -7.16 36.73
N SER A 31 13.38 -7.63 35.76
CA SER A 31 14.77 -8.18 35.89
C SER A 31 15.27 -8.66 34.50
N PRO A 32 16.60 -8.83 34.26
CA PRO A 32 17.44 -7.88 33.54
C PRO A 32 18.04 -8.47 32.25
N LEU A 33 18.82 -7.66 31.53
CA LEU A 33 19.61 -8.05 30.36
C LEU A 33 20.77 -9.02 30.72
N THR A 34 21.24 -9.76 29.70
CA THR A 34 22.45 -10.62 29.61
C THR A 34 22.11 -12.12 29.56
N SER A 35 22.57 -12.94 28.63
CA SER A 35 23.37 -12.77 27.40
C SER A 35 23.42 -14.13 26.71
N LYS A 36 23.27 -14.20 25.38
CA LYS A 36 24.15 -15.02 24.53
C LYS A 36 23.93 -14.69 23.06
N GLU A 37 24.99 -14.19 22.44
CA GLU A 37 25.12 -13.88 21.02
C GLU A 37 24.58 -14.98 20.11
N ALA A 38 23.58 -14.63 19.32
CA ALA A 38 23.51 -15.05 17.93
C ALA A 38 23.47 -13.75 17.11
N LYS A 39 24.63 -13.43 16.55
CA LYS A 39 24.90 -12.34 15.62
C LYS A 39 23.88 -12.39 14.46
N LEU A 40 22.80 -11.62 14.56
CA LEU A 40 22.01 -11.19 13.41
C LEU A 40 21.85 -9.66 13.48
N PRO A 41 22.19 -8.97 12.39
CA PRO A 41 22.44 -7.54 12.38
C PRO A 41 21.16 -6.74 12.65
N THR A 42 21.37 -5.64 13.35
CA THR A 42 20.65 -4.38 13.18
C THR A 42 20.17 -4.22 11.74
N THR A 43 18.86 -4.05 11.58
CA THR A 43 18.09 -3.52 10.44
C THR A 43 16.83 -4.35 10.28
N ILE A 44 15.82 -4.04 11.10
CA ILE A 44 14.43 -4.09 10.62
C ILE A 44 14.04 -2.64 10.30
N SER A 45 14.88 -1.96 9.52
CA SER A 45 14.32 -1.07 8.51
C SER A 45 13.71 -1.99 7.45
N ASN A 46 12.64 -1.56 6.79
CA ASN A 46 12.14 -2.16 5.55
C ASN A 46 11.02 -3.23 5.64
N ILE A 47 9.92 -2.92 6.32
CA ILE A 47 8.59 -3.38 5.83
C ILE A 47 7.69 -2.23 5.36
N ALA A 48 8.25 -1.01 5.21
CA ALA A 48 7.64 -0.01 4.33
C ALA A 48 7.88 -0.45 2.88
N ALA A 49 6.88 -0.23 2.04
CA ALA A 49 6.74 -0.86 0.73
C ALA A 49 7.96 -0.64 -0.20
N PRO A 50 8.36 -1.63 -1.02
CA PRO A 50 9.44 -1.47 -2.01
C PRO A 50 9.22 -0.30 -2.98
N THR A 51 7.97 0.16 -3.12
CA THR A 51 7.58 1.29 -3.96
C THR A 51 7.99 2.65 -3.41
N GLN A 52 8.07 2.77 -2.08
CA GLN A 52 8.35 4.05 -1.44
C GLN A 52 9.83 4.43 -1.58
N ASP A 53 10.73 3.45 -1.52
CA ASP A 53 12.15 3.65 -1.71
C ASP A 53 12.49 4.15 -3.12
N HIS A 54 11.87 3.56 -4.16
CA HIS A 54 12.10 3.97 -5.55
C HIS A 54 11.62 5.40 -5.81
N LEU A 55 10.45 5.78 -5.29
CA LEU A 55 9.92 7.13 -5.41
C LEU A 55 10.84 8.14 -4.72
N LEU A 56 11.24 7.88 -3.47
CA LEU A 56 12.13 8.79 -2.73
C LEU A 56 13.49 8.94 -3.40
N HIS A 57 14.03 7.84 -3.93
CA HIS A 57 15.27 7.84 -4.68
C HIS A 57 15.16 8.65 -5.98
N LEU A 58 14.05 8.52 -6.71
CA LEU A 58 13.77 9.33 -7.91
C LEU A 58 13.62 10.82 -7.56
N LEU A 59 12.91 11.14 -6.47
CA LEU A 59 12.71 12.51 -6.02
C LEU A 59 13.97 13.14 -5.41
N GLY A 60 14.97 12.34 -5.02
CA GLY A 60 16.08 12.81 -4.20
C GLY A 60 15.61 13.41 -2.87
N ALA A 61 14.51 12.87 -2.33
CA ALA A 61 13.87 13.33 -1.11
C ALA A 61 14.00 12.29 0.00
N THR A 62 13.94 12.73 1.25
CA THR A 62 13.80 11.81 2.39
C THR A 62 12.33 11.52 2.68
N GLU A 63 12.08 10.46 3.46
CA GLU A 63 10.74 10.18 3.98
C GLU A 63 10.16 11.39 4.71
N ASP A 64 10.96 12.05 5.56
CA ASP A 64 10.52 13.24 6.30
C ASP A 64 10.08 14.39 5.37
N GLU A 65 10.83 14.64 4.29
CA GLU A 65 10.47 15.69 3.33
C GLU A 65 9.19 15.35 2.56
N LEU A 66 8.98 14.08 2.24
CA LEU A 66 7.74 13.61 1.62
C LEU A 66 6.56 13.73 2.61
N TYR A 67 6.74 13.33 3.86
CA TYR A 67 5.72 13.47 4.89
C TYR A 67 5.37 14.94 5.16
N ASP A 68 6.37 15.81 5.25
CA ASP A 68 6.15 17.25 5.41
C ASP A 68 5.41 17.83 4.20
N ALA A 69 5.76 17.44 2.98
CA ALA A 69 5.04 17.86 1.79
C ALA A 69 3.55 17.45 1.84
N LEU A 70 3.26 16.18 2.15
CA LEU A 70 1.90 15.67 2.27
C LEU A 70 1.13 16.33 3.42
N TYR A 71 1.80 16.60 4.54
CA TYR A 71 1.23 17.31 5.69
C TYR A 71 0.86 18.76 5.34
N ASN A 72 1.68 19.41 4.52
CA ASN A 72 1.44 20.77 4.02
C ASN A 72 0.55 20.81 2.77
N GLU A 73 -0.19 19.73 2.48
CA GLU A 73 -1.12 19.62 1.35
C GLU A 73 -0.47 19.83 -0.03
N LYS A 74 0.86 19.66 -0.13
CA LYS A 74 1.57 19.73 -1.42
C LYS A 74 1.36 18.43 -2.17
N SER A 75 1.08 18.57 -3.46
CA SER A 75 1.03 17.45 -4.39
C SER A 75 2.43 16.87 -4.64
N LEU A 76 2.50 15.60 -5.07
CA LEU A 76 3.75 14.98 -5.49
C LEU A 76 4.38 15.73 -6.67
N ALA A 77 3.55 16.29 -7.57
CA ALA A 77 4.01 17.14 -8.67
C ALA A 77 4.72 18.41 -8.18
N GLU A 78 4.19 19.08 -7.16
CA GLU A 78 4.82 20.28 -6.56
C GLU A 78 6.11 19.94 -5.82
N LEU A 79 6.15 18.81 -5.12
CA LEU A 79 7.37 18.31 -4.49
C LEU A 79 8.44 17.99 -5.54
N ALA A 80 8.05 17.30 -6.63
CA ALA A 80 8.93 16.99 -7.74
C ALA A 80 9.50 18.25 -8.41
N ALA A 81 8.64 19.25 -8.66
CA ALA A 81 9.07 20.55 -9.20
C ALA A 81 10.08 21.24 -8.27
N SER A 82 9.87 21.18 -6.95
CA SER A 82 10.80 21.72 -5.95
C SER A 82 12.16 21.01 -5.96
N LYS A 83 12.16 19.72 -6.33
CA LYS A 83 13.35 18.87 -6.43
C LYS A 83 13.95 18.80 -7.83
N GLN A 84 13.40 19.53 -8.80
CA GLN A 84 13.81 19.52 -10.21
C GLN A 84 13.69 18.13 -10.87
N VAL A 85 12.69 17.36 -10.44
CA VAL A 85 12.38 16.03 -10.98
C VAL A 85 11.19 16.13 -11.90
N GLU A 86 11.29 15.46 -13.05
CA GLU A 86 10.22 15.40 -14.04
C GLU A 86 9.02 14.61 -13.53
N VAL A 87 7.86 15.26 -13.47
CA VAL A 87 6.61 14.65 -12.97
C VAL A 87 6.23 13.42 -13.81
N SER A 88 6.52 13.43 -15.11
CA SER A 88 6.29 12.30 -16.01
C SER A 88 7.02 11.03 -15.55
N GLN A 89 8.25 11.15 -15.04
CA GLN A 89 9.02 9.99 -14.55
C GLN A 89 8.39 9.39 -13.30
N ILE A 90 7.78 10.22 -12.44
CA ILE A 90 7.08 9.77 -11.23
C ILE A 90 5.81 9.02 -11.62
N ILE A 91 5.04 9.55 -12.57
CA ILE A 91 3.84 8.89 -13.09
C ILE A 91 4.21 7.54 -13.72
N GLU A 92 5.24 7.51 -14.58
CA GLU A 92 5.70 6.27 -15.22
C GLU A 92 6.15 5.23 -14.20
N LEU A 93 6.95 5.63 -13.21
CA LEU A 93 7.39 4.76 -12.12
C LEU A 93 6.19 4.15 -11.39
N GLN A 94 5.24 5.00 -10.95
CA GLN A 94 4.10 4.54 -10.18
C GLN A 94 3.13 3.68 -11.01
N VAL A 95 2.98 3.97 -12.32
CA VAL A 95 2.21 3.14 -13.25
C VAL A 95 2.85 1.76 -13.39
N ALA A 96 4.18 1.70 -13.53
CA ALA A 96 4.90 0.43 -13.63
C ALA A 96 4.72 -0.41 -12.35
N GLU A 97 4.94 0.18 -11.18
CA GLU A 97 4.82 -0.53 -9.89
C GLU A 97 3.41 -1.04 -9.63
N MET A 98 2.38 -0.23 -9.90
CA MET A 98 0.99 -0.67 -9.74
C MET A 98 0.58 -1.70 -10.80
N THR A 99 1.14 -1.63 -12.02
CA THR A 99 0.93 -2.66 -13.04
C THR A 99 1.51 -4.00 -12.61
N GLU A 100 2.71 -4.01 -12.03
CA GLU A 100 3.32 -5.23 -11.47
C GLU A 100 2.47 -5.83 -10.36
N GLN A 101 1.88 -5.00 -9.49
CA GLN A 101 0.95 -5.47 -8.45
C GLN A 101 -0.32 -6.08 -9.06
N LEU A 102 -0.88 -5.47 -10.12
CA LEU A 102 -2.03 -6.03 -10.83
C LEU A 102 -1.68 -7.37 -11.49
N GLU A 103 -0.50 -7.49 -12.07
CA GLU A 103 -0.01 -8.72 -12.69
C GLU A 103 0.23 -9.84 -11.67
N ALA A 104 0.83 -9.51 -10.52
CA ALA A 104 0.97 -10.44 -9.40
C ALA A 104 -0.39 -10.95 -8.90
N ARG A 105 -1.39 -10.07 -8.83
CA ARG A 105 -2.76 -10.44 -8.44
C ARG A 105 -3.44 -11.31 -9.50
N LEU A 106 -3.23 -11.01 -10.78
CA LEU A 106 -3.72 -11.84 -11.89
C LEU A 106 -3.10 -13.25 -11.84
N SER A 107 -1.79 -13.32 -11.68
CA SER A 107 -1.02 -14.58 -11.60
C SER A 107 -1.41 -15.40 -10.37
N SER A 108 -1.67 -14.74 -9.22
CA SER A 108 -2.18 -15.40 -8.01
C SER A 108 -3.62 -15.92 -8.13
N GLY A 109 -4.35 -15.56 -9.19
CA GLY A 109 -5.77 -15.83 -9.36
C GLY A 109 -6.70 -14.97 -8.49
N SER A 110 -6.16 -14.03 -7.71
CA SER A 110 -6.92 -13.07 -6.91
C SER A 110 -7.59 -11.98 -7.74
N LEU A 111 -7.25 -11.89 -9.04
CA LEU A 111 -7.80 -10.94 -9.98
C LEU A 111 -8.17 -11.64 -11.30
N SER A 112 -9.35 -11.33 -11.84
CA SER A 112 -9.81 -11.82 -13.14
C SER A 112 -9.12 -11.07 -14.29
N PRO A 113 -8.85 -11.71 -15.45
CA PRO A 113 -8.30 -11.02 -16.63
C PRO A 113 -9.12 -9.80 -17.08
N ALA A 114 -10.45 -9.89 -17.01
CA ALA A 114 -11.32 -8.76 -17.37
C ALA A 114 -11.19 -7.59 -16.38
N ALA A 115 -11.00 -7.90 -15.09
CA ALA A 115 -10.80 -6.89 -14.04
C ALA A 115 -9.39 -6.29 -14.08
N TYR A 116 -8.39 -7.06 -14.53
CA TYR A 116 -7.03 -6.57 -14.80
C TYR A 116 -7.02 -5.53 -15.91
N GLU A 117 -7.61 -5.83 -17.06
CA GLU A 117 -7.65 -4.89 -18.20
C GLU A 117 -8.42 -3.61 -17.86
N ALA A 118 -9.55 -3.73 -17.13
CA ALA A 118 -10.31 -2.57 -16.66
C ALA A 118 -9.46 -1.66 -15.75
N GLN A 119 -8.85 -2.23 -14.71
CA GLN A 119 -8.01 -1.46 -13.78
C GLN A 119 -6.77 -0.88 -14.47
N LYS A 120 -6.12 -1.64 -15.37
CA LYS A 120 -4.95 -1.20 -16.10
C LYS A 120 -5.26 -0.02 -17.02
N SER A 121 -6.44 0.00 -17.64
CA SER A 121 -6.87 1.10 -18.51
C SER A 121 -7.12 2.40 -17.75
N GLU A 122 -7.55 2.32 -16.49
CA GLU A 122 -7.83 3.49 -15.64
C GLU A 122 -6.58 3.94 -14.84
N LEU A 123 -5.58 3.06 -14.74
CA LEU A 123 -4.44 3.23 -13.83
C LEU A 123 -3.66 4.51 -14.09
N THR A 124 -3.36 4.82 -15.34
CA THR A 124 -2.60 6.02 -15.72
C THR A 124 -3.33 7.30 -15.30
N GLU A 125 -4.64 7.36 -15.48
CA GLU A 125 -5.45 8.53 -15.11
C GLU A 125 -5.50 8.69 -13.59
N ILE A 126 -5.75 7.60 -12.86
CA ILE A 126 -5.80 7.60 -11.38
C ILE A 126 -4.47 8.08 -10.81
N ILE A 127 -3.34 7.57 -11.32
CA ILE A 127 -2.00 7.95 -10.84
C ILE A 127 -1.71 9.40 -11.19
N THR A 128 -2.04 9.83 -12.41
CA THR A 128 -1.89 11.23 -12.80
C THR A 128 -2.65 12.14 -11.83
N ASN A 129 -3.92 11.85 -11.57
CA ASN A 129 -4.73 12.61 -10.63
C ASN A 129 -4.17 12.59 -9.20
N SER A 130 -3.63 11.45 -8.75
CA SER A 130 -2.99 11.31 -7.45
C SER A 130 -1.70 12.16 -7.35
N VAL A 131 -0.89 12.19 -8.42
CA VAL A 131 0.36 12.96 -8.45
C VAL A 131 0.10 14.46 -8.43
N TYR A 132 -0.96 14.92 -9.10
CA TYR A 132 -1.38 16.33 -9.13
C TYR A 132 -2.33 16.73 -7.98
N GLY A 133 -2.64 15.83 -7.04
CA GLY A 133 -3.45 16.15 -5.86
C GLY A 133 -4.94 16.43 -6.13
N GLY A 134 -5.49 15.92 -7.24
CA GLY A 134 -6.94 16.00 -7.52
C GLY A 134 -7.50 17.37 -7.92
N SER A 135 -6.66 18.41 -8.09
CA SER A 135 -7.08 19.77 -8.47
C SER A 135 -7.03 20.04 -9.98
N GLN A 136 -7.44 19.08 -10.81
CA GLN A 136 -7.77 19.33 -12.23
C GLN A 136 -9.30 19.43 -12.34
N GLY A 137 -9.86 20.52 -11.81
CA GLY A 137 -11.30 20.84 -11.82
C GLY A 137 -11.53 22.34 -11.77
#